data_AF-A0A8J5MDE9-F1
#
_entry.id   AF-A0A8J5MDE9-F1
#
_cell.length_a   1.000
_cell.length_b   1.000
_cell.length_c   1.000
_cell.angle_alpha   90.00
_cell.angle_beta   90.00
_cell.angle_gamma   90.00
#
_symmetry.space_group_name_H-M   'P 1'
#
loop_
_entity.id
_entity.type
_entity.pdbx_description
1 polymer ?
#
loop_
_entity_poly.entity_id
_entity_poly.type
_entity_poly.pdbx_seq_one_letter_code
_entity_poly.pdbx_strand_id
1 'polypeptide(L)' 'MLQTIRSDKRGDASDATRAEYVLREFVSQEEGNSVTVYVDQDSKKAHVVLQSARMERLFRAFPD' A
#
# COMPACT_ATOMS: atom_id res chain seq x y z
N MET A 1 21.50 -1.34 -12.91
CA MET A 1 20.51 -2.22 -13.57
C MET A 1 19.10 -2.11 -12.98
N LEU A 2 18.90 -2.22 -11.65
CA LEU A 2 17.57 -2.04 -11.02
C LEU A 2 16.93 -0.65 -11.26
N GLN A 3 17.74 0.41 -11.33
CA GLN A 3 17.27 1.76 -11.61
C GLN A 3 16.75 1.93 -13.05
N THR A 4 17.38 1.24 -14.01
CA THR A 4 16.97 1.25 -15.43
C THR A 4 15.63 0.55 -15.64
N ILE A 5 15.42 -0.60 -14.97
CA ILE A 5 14.13 -1.34 -15.01
C ILE A 5 12.99 -0.49 -14.42
N ARG A 6 13.29 0.35 -13.42
CA ARG A 6 12.31 1.24 -12.80
C ARG A 6 11.92 2.41 -13.71
N SER A 7 12.80 2.83 -14.61
CA SER A 7 12.53 3.88 -15.60
C SER A 7 11.72 3.38 -16.79
N ASP A 8 11.98 2.15 -17.29
CA ASP A 8 11.26 1.60 -18.46
C ASP A 8 9.79 1.24 -18.18
N LYS A 9 9.46 0.89 -16.93
CA LYS A 9 8.05 0.68 -16.52
C LYS A 9 7.36 1.96 -16.05
N ARG A 10 8.04 3.12 -16.11
CA ARG A 10 7.53 4.41 -15.64
C ARG A 10 6.61 5.06 -16.66
N GLY A 11 5.76 4.29 -17.35
CA GLY A 11 4.77 4.82 -18.29
C GLY A 11 4.03 6.04 -17.75
N ASP A 12 3.38 6.80 -18.63
CA ASP A 12 2.83 8.16 -18.45
C ASP A 12 1.85 8.36 -17.25
N ALA A 13 1.59 7.31 -16.47
CA ALA A 13 0.85 7.38 -15.23
C ALA A 13 1.51 8.33 -14.21
N SER A 14 0.68 9.16 -13.58
CA SER A 14 1.07 9.97 -12.44
C SER A 14 1.50 9.10 -11.26
N ASP A 15 2.30 9.66 -10.35
CA ASP A 15 2.71 8.94 -9.14
C ASP A 15 1.51 8.56 -8.25
N ALA A 16 0.43 9.35 -8.29
CA ALA A 16 -0.82 9.03 -7.60
C ALA A 16 -1.51 7.78 -8.19
N THR A 17 -1.60 7.70 -9.52
CA THR A 17 -2.17 6.54 -10.23
C THR A 17 -1.38 5.27 -9.94
N ARG A 18 -0.04 5.38 -9.88
CA ARG A 18 0.83 4.25 -9.52
C ARG A 18 0.63 3.82 -8.08
N ALA A 19 0.54 4.77 -7.15
CA ALA A 19 0.29 4.46 -5.75
C ALA A 19 -1.06 3.76 -5.57
N GLU A 20 -2.12 4.25 -6.22
CA GLU A 20 -3.44 3.61 -6.20
C GLU A 20 -3.37 2.17 -6.72
N TYR A 21 -2.71 1.95 -7.87
CA TYR A 21 -2.55 0.61 -8.44
C TYR A 21 -1.88 -0.36 -7.45
N VAL A 22 -0.77 0.05 -6.82
CA VAL A 22 -0.06 -0.80 -5.85
C VAL A 22 -0.93 -1.13 -4.64
N LEU A 23 -1.70 -0.16 -4.14
CA LEU A 23 -2.59 -0.38 -2.99
C LEU A 23 -3.76 -1.30 -3.34
N ARG A 24 -4.34 -1.16 -4.54
CA ARG A 24 -5.39 -2.05 -5.04
C ARG A 24 -4.90 -3.48 -5.23
N GLU A 25 -3.71 -3.64 -5.82
CA GLU A 25 -3.10 -4.96 -5.98
C GLU A 25 -2.86 -5.63 -4.62
N PHE A 26 -2.35 -4.88 -3.63
CA PHE A 26 -2.13 -5.42 -2.28
C PHE A 26 -3.42 -5.97 -1.64
N VAL A 27 -4.52 -5.20 -1.71
CA VAL A 27 -5.82 -5.65 -1.17
C VAL A 27 -6.36 -6.86 -1.93
N SER A 28 -6.10 -6.95 -3.24
CA SER A 28 -6.61 -8.04 -4.08
C SER A 28 -5.82 -9.34 -3.96
N GLN A 29 -4.60 -9.31 -3.42
CA GLN A 29 -3.71 -10.48 -3.33
C GLN A 29 -4.19 -11.55 -2.33
N GLU A 30 -4.77 -11.14 -1.21
CA GLU A 30 -5.23 -12.07 -0.17
C GLU A 30 -6.47 -11.50 0.51
N GLU A 31 -7.49 -12.33 0.68
CA GLU A 31 -8.68 -11.97 1.45
C GLU A 31 -8.29 -11.67 2.91
N GLY A 32 -8.65 -10.48 3.40
CA GLY A 32 -8.24 -9.97 4.71
C GLY A 32 -7.07 -8.99 4.66
N ASN A 33 -6.45 -8.74 3.50
CA ASN A 33 -5.60 -7.58 3.33
C ASN A 33 -6.46 -6.30 3.31
N SER A 34 -6.00 -5.26 4.01
CA SER A 34 -6.67 -3.97 4.06
C SER A 34 -5.67 -2.81 3.96
N VAL A 35 -6.13 -1.70 3.42
CA VAL A 35 -5.37 -0.45 3.33
C VAL A 35 -6.25 0.68 3.83
N THR A 36 -5.70 1.50 4.73
CA THR A 36 -6.34 2.73 5.17
C THR A 36 -5.43 3.92 4.90
N VAL A 37 -5.97 4.97 4.29
CA VAL A 37 -5.24 6.18 3.96
C VAL A 37 -5.81 7.34 4.79
N TYR A 38 -4.94 7.95 5.60
CA TYR A 38 -5.24 9.16 6.35
C TYR A 38 -4.49 10.32 5.69
N VAL A 39 -5.16 11.45 5.50
CA VAL A 39 -4.53 12.66 4.99
C VAL A 39 -4.56 13.69 6.09
N ASP A 40 -3.38 14.05 6.58
CA ASP A 40 -3.22 15.12 7.55
C ASP A 40 -3.44 16.46 6.83
N GLN A 41 -4.46 17.21 7.25
CA GLN A 41 -4.88 18.42 6.54
C GLN A 41 -3.88 19.58 6.70
N ASP A 42 -3.16 19.63 7.83
CA ASP A 42 -2.23 20.71 8.14
C ASP A 42 -0.89 20.53 7.41
N SER A 43 -0.32 19.33 7.45
CA SER A 43 0.96 19.02 6.80
C SER A 43 0.82 18.55 5.35
N LYS A 44 -0.41 18.29 4.88
CA LYS A 44 -0.72 17.69 3.57
C LYS A 44 -0.01 16.36 3.33
N LYS A 45 0.34 15.65 4.41
CA LYS A 45 0.99 14.33 4.34
C LYS A 45 -0.07 13.23 4.36
N ALA A 46 0.11 12.26 3.48
CA ALA A 46 -0.67 11.03 3.50
C ALA A 46 0.04 9.98 4.37
N HIS A 47 -0.68 9.42 5.33
CA HIS A 47 -0.28 8.26 6.10
C HIS A 47 -1.04 7.05 5.55
N VAL A 48 -0.30 6.05 5.07
CA VAL A 48 -0.87 4.83 4.50
C VAL A 48 -0.56 3.68 5.45
N VAL A 49 -1.62 3.07 5.98
CA VAL A 49 -1.54 1.90 6.86
C VAL A 49 -1.92 0.68 6.05
N LEU A 50 -1.02 -0.30 5.98
CA LEU A 50 -1.26 -1.59 5.35
C LEU A 50 -1.40 -2.66 6.44
N GLN A 51 -2.46 -3.46 6.38
CA GLN A 51 -2.65 -4.61 7.24
C GLN A 51 -2.79 -5.83 6.35
N SER A 52 -1.93 -6.82 6.54
CA SER A 52 -2.09 -8.10 5.84
C SER A 52 -2.94 -9.06 6.66
N ALA A 53 -3.61 -9.99 5.98
CA ALA A 53 -4.36 -11.07 6.64
C ALA A 53 -3.47 -11.86 7.62
N ARG A 54 -2.20 -12.08 7.25
CA ARG A 54 -1.20 -12.69 8.15
C ARG A 54 -0.95 -11.86 9.41
N MET A 55 -0.87 -10.54 9.29
CA MET A 55 -0.65 -9.65 10.43
C MET A 55 -1.84 -9.69 11.39
N GLU A 56 -3.07 -9.62 10.88
CA GLU A 56 -4.27 -9.76 11.73
C GLU A 56 -4.33 -11.11 12.44
N ARG A 57 -4.02 -12.21 11.74
CA ARG A 57 -3.99 -13.55 12.36
C ARG A 57 -2.95 -13.66 13.46
N LEU A 58 -1.77 -13.06 13.28
CA LEU A 58 -0.73 -13.04 14.29
C LEU A 58 -1.13 -12.20 15.51
N PHE A 59 -1.68 -11.01 15.30
CA PHE A 59 -2.18 -10.18 16.41
C PHE A 59 -3.32 -10.87 17.18
N ARG A 60 -4.24 -11.55 16.49
CA ARG A 60 -5.34 -12.28 17.14
C ARG A 60 -4.88 -13.54 17.88
N ALA A 61 -3.79 -14.16 17.45
CA ALA A 61 -3.22 -15.34 18.10
C ALA A 61 -2.47 -15.01 19.40
N PHE A 62 -2.09 -13.74 19.58
CA PHE A 62 -1.41 -13.24 20.79
C PHE A 62 -2.08 -11.95 21.29
N PRO A 63 -3.31 -12.05 21.83
CA PRO A 63 -3.91 -10.93 22.55
C PRO A 63 -3.19 -10.79 23.90
N ASP A 64 -2.76 -9.57 24.23
CA ASP A 64 -2.24 -9.21 25.57
C ASP A 64 -3.25 -9.48 26.70
#